data_AF-A0A7V3CCB3-F1
#
_entry.id   AF-A0A7V3CCB3-F1
#
_cell.length_a   1.000
_cell.length_b   1.000
_cell.length_c   1.000
_cell.angle_alpha   90.00
_cell.angle_beta   90.00
_cell.angle_gamma   90.00
#
_symmetry.space_group_name_H-M   'P 1'
#
loop_
_entity.id
_entity.type
_entity.pdbx_description
1 polymer ?
#
loop_
_entity_poly.entity_id
_entity_poly.type
_entity_poly.pdbx_seq_one_letter_code
_entity_poly.pdbx_strand_id
1 'polypeptide(L)'
;MSTSRRGPNHLNFHAWIRGILLLGLAACGGGGAGADFSTQALGGGFAPGEVRPVNFDGANQARIEFSELSGGEKFSIVLFGANSQAGYYDFQLQGLNDAAQAKFLQAPAGLPLEATEIEEEAEADDATSLLHKRLRNWESGLGDLEPYSPESEYDRGKAFAATRTSCAGGRGIHFRVLSSLSDNEAYETVCGVEVRRSGQAVYYVDEAVLNDLNAGNLGSIIDEFEAKIPHERNLFGNESDVDENGTFSVLFSPAVNRLGSSGGGFVTGYFFGGDLYPRSSIPGSNEQEVLFLCVPDPGGRWNVQLTRDFWDSNIVRSVLPHEFQHMISFNQHLLLRNDGAEEAWANEGISHFIEDLEADGSLDRVGVENPSRVLLYLVAPESAAFTAGISIAQRGGSYLFFRYLYEQAELGRYPAASNGPELLKNLLQSGVKGV
;
A
#
# COMPACT_ATOMS: atom_id res chain seq x y z
N MET A 1 -42.60 -17.19 -17.84
CA MET A 1 -41.99 -16.92 -19.16
C MET A 1 -41.04 -15.76 -18.95
N SER A 2 -39.72 -15.84 -19.02
CA SER A 2 -38.80 -16.73 -19.70
C SER A 2 -37.67 -17.13 -18.74
N THR A 3 -37.49 -18.43 -18.53
CA THR A 3 -36.32 -19.02 -17.88
C THR A 3 -35.21 -19.13 -18.92
N SER A 4 -34.20 -18.26 -18.84
CA SER A 4 -32.94 -18.44 -19.56
C SER A 4 -32.05 -19.38 -18.74
N ARG A 5 -31.82 -20.57 -19.28
CA ARG A 5 -30.85 -21.54 -18.76
C ARG A 5 -29.45 -20.99 -19.02
N ARG A 6 -28.70 -20.65 -17.96
CA ARG A 6 -27.26 -20.35 -18.05
C ARG A 6 -26.49 -21.67 -18.18
N GLY A 7 -25.62 -21.74 -19.20
CA GLY A 7 -24.64 -22.84 -19.36
C GLY A 7 -23.41 -22.64 -18.46
N PRO A 8 -22.49 -23.62 -18.36
CA PRO A 8 -21.56 -23.74 -17.23
C PRO A 8 -20.36 -22.78 -17.18
N ASN A 9 -20.10 -21.95 -18.20
CA ASN A 9 -18.78 -21.29 -18.35
C ASN A 9 -18.88 -19.80 -18.76
N HIS A 10 -19.71 -19.01 -18.08
CA HIS A 10 -19.75 -17.55 -18.29
C HIS A 10 -19.44 -16.85 -16.96
N LEU A 11 -18.36 -16.06 -16.93
CA LEU A 11 -17.89 -15.30 -15.77
C LEU A 11 -17.64 -13.85 -16.19
N ASN A 12 -18.12 -12.91 -15.38
CA ASN A 12 -18.04 -11.47 -15.63
C ASN A 12 -16.81 -10.86 -14.93
N PHE A 13 -15.99 -10.07 -15.63
CA PHE A 13 -14.92 -9.23 -15.09
C PHE A 13 -15.24 -7.74 -15.24
N HIS A 14 -14.60 -6.87 -14.48
CA HIS A 14 -14.61 -5.44 -14.78
C HIS A 14 -13.59 -5.04 -15.89
N ALA A 15 -14.06 -4.32 -16.92
CA ALA A 15 -13.35 -3.58 -18.00
C ALA A 15 -12.63 -4.31 -19.18
N TRP A 16 -12.55 -3.62 -20.35
CA TRP A 16 -11.85 -4.04 -21.59
C TRP A 16 -10.34 -4.21 -21.39
N ILE A 17 -9.78 -5.13 -22.18
CA ILE A 17 -8.67 -5.91 -21.70
C ILE A 17 -7.29 -5.32 -22.02
N ARG A 18 -6.55 -4.98 -20.96
CA ARG A 18 -5.16 -5.42 -20.76
C ARG A 18 -5.21 -6.48 -19.67
N GLY A 19 -5.16 -7.75 -20.05
CA GLY A 19 -5.22 -8.84 -19.09
C GLY A 19 -3.82 -8.98 -18.57
N ILE A 20 -3.58 -8.79 -17.29
CA ILE A 20 -2.26 -9.14 -16.76
C ILE A 20 -2.33 -10.62 -16.39
N LEU A 21 -1.48 -11.39 -17.03
CA LEU A 21 -1.30 -12.79 -16.71
C LEU A 21 -0.27 -12.90 -15.59
N LEU A 22 -0.72 -13.11 -14.36
CA LEU A 22 0.16 -13.52 -13.27
C LEU A 22 0.32 -15.03 -13.32
N LEU A 23 1.47 -15.49 -13.82
CA LEU A 23 1.82 -16.91 -13.82
C LEU A 23 2.80 -17.21 -12.71
N GLY A 24 2.30 -17.90 -11.68
CA GLY A 24 3.18 -18.50 -10.70
C GLY A 24 3.75 -19.82 -11.23
N LEU A 25 5.08 -19.89 -11.45
CA LEU A 25 5.75 -21.06 -12.00
C LEU A 25 6.56 -21.84 -10.97
N ALA A 26 6.47 -23.17 -11.02
CA ALA A 26 7.50 -24.11 -10.56
C ALA A 26 8.12 -24.78 -11.82
N ALA A 27 9.42 -24.59 -12.03
CA ALA A 27 10.20 -24.69 -13.28
C ALA A 27 10.27 -26.05 -14.05
N CYS A 28 10.50 -26.05 -15.38
CA CYS A 28 11.77 -26.32 -16.11
C CYS A 28 11.54 -26.81 -17.59
N GLY A 29 12.08 -26.10 -18.61
CA GLY A 29 12.78 -26.68 -19.78
C GLY A 29 12.12 -26.77 -21.19
N GLY A 30 12.50 -25.83 -22.10
CA GLY A 30 13.03 -26.03 -23.47
C GLY A 30 12.24 -26.66 -24.63
N GLY A 31 11.82 -25.81 -25.60
CA GLY A 31 12.00 -26.03 -27.06
C GLY A 31 10.78 -26.29 -27.97
N GLY A 32 10.47 -25.36 -28.89
CA GLY A 32 10.22 -25.67 -30.32
C GLY A 32 8.81 -25.48 -30.95
N ALA A 33 8.63 -24.30 -31.59
CA ALA A 33 7.99 -23.95 -32.90
C ALA A 33 6.58 -24.43 -33.36
N GLY A 34 5.76 -23.47 -33.84
CA GLY A 34 4.71 -23.71 -34.86
C GLY A 34 3.59 -22.65 -35.06
N ALA A 35 3.80 -21.69 -35.97
CA ALA A 35 2.91 -20.93 -36.90
C ALA A 35 1.53 -20.31 -36.50
N ASP A 36 1.48 -18.97 -36.69
CA ASP A 36 0.43 -17.98 -37.03
C ASP A 36 -1.07 -18.26 -36.80
N PHE A 37 -1.59 -17.58 -35.78
CA PHE A 37 -2.73 -16.63 -35.85
C PHE A 37 -2.26 -15.32 -35.16
N SER A 38 -3.09 -14.33 -34.80
CA SER A 38 -2.60 -13.22 -33.94
C SER A 38 -2.33 -13.69 -32.49
N THR A 39 -1.47 -14.70 -32.35
CA THR A 39 -1.04 -15.32 -31.12
C THR A 39 -0.04 -14.39 -30.45
N GLN A 40 -0.34 -13.94 -29.23
CA GLN A 40 0.75 -13.66 -28.30
C GLN A 40 1.28 -15.04 -27.88
N ALA A 41 2.20 -15.57 -28.68
CA ALA A 41 3.03 -16.68 -28.23
C ALA A 41 3.79 -16.17 -27.01
N LEU A 42 3.43 -16.65 -25.82
CA LEU A 42 4.15 -16.31 -24.60
C LEU A 42 5.39 -17.21 -24.48
N GLY A 43 6.12 -17.39 -25.60
CA GLY A 43 7.29 -18.27 -25.69
C GLY A 43 8.42 -17.85 -24.77
N GLY A 44 9.37 -18.78 -24.55
CA GLY A 44 10.60 -18.53 -23.78
C GLY A 44 10.54 -18.90 -22.30
N GLY A 45 9.51 -19.62 -21.84
CA GLY A 45 9.25 -19.81 -20.42
C GLY A 45 8.79 -18.52 -19.74
N PHE A 46 8.08 -18.64 -18.62
CA PHE A 46 7.71 -17.48 -17.80
C PHE A 46 8.70 -17.34 -16.66
N ALA A 47 9.03 -16.12 -16.28
CA ALA A 47 9.61 -15.92 -14.96
C ALA A 47 8.47 -16.04 -13.92
N PRO A 48 8.67 -16.71 -12.76
CA PRO A 48 7.71 -16.65 -11.66
C PRO A 48 7.38 -15.19 -11.34
N GLY A 49 6.11 -14.84 -11.16
CA GLY A 49 5.71 -13.46 -10.85
C GLY A 49 5.72 -12.48 -12.02
N GLU A 50 6.08 -12.93 -13.22
CA GLU A 50 6.01 -12.11 -14.43
C GLU A 50 4.58 -11.67 -14.73
N VAL A 51 4.42 -10.36 -14.98
CA VAL A 51 3.18 -9.70 -15.37
C VAL A 51 3.24 -9.42 -16.87
N ARG A 52 2.43 -10.11 -17.68
CA ARG A 52 2.34 -9.85 -19.13
C ARG A 52 0.99 -9.28 -19.54
N PRO A 53 0.94 -8.15 -20.28
CA PRO A 53 -0.29 -7.65 -20.85
C PRO A 53 -0.75 -8.54 -22.01
N VAL A 54 -1.99 -9.01 -21.91
CA VAL A 54 -2.70 -9.76 -22.93
C VAL A 54 -3.43 -8.76 -23.83
N ASN A 55 -3.06 -8.76 -25.11
CA ASN A 55 -3.68 -7.93 -26.14
C ASN A 55 -4.83 -8.69 -26.79
N PHE A 56 -5.98 -8.02 -26.91
CA PHE A 56 -7.18 -8.58 -27.50
C PHE A 56 -7.31 -8.12 -28.94
N ASP A 57 -7.76 -9.02 -29.82
CA ASP A 57 -8.00 -8.69 -31.21
C ASP A 57 -9.27 -7.83 -31.39
N GLY A 58 -9.54 -7.41 -32.63
CA GLY A 58 -10.74 -6.62 -32.98
C GLY A 58 -12.07 -7.36 -32.77
N ALA A 59 -12.04 -8.64 -32.40
CA ALA A 59 -13.19 -9.47 -32.03
C ALA A 59 -13.25 -9.78 -30.53
N ASN A 60 -12.42 -9.11 -29.70
CA ASN A 60 -12.29 -9.33 -28.25
C ASN A 60 -11.87 -10.76 -27.88
N GLN A 61 -11.01 -11.36 -28.69
CA GLN A 61 -10.41 -12.64 -28.39
C GLN A 61 -8.92 -12.47 -28.15
N ALA A 62 -8.40 -13.24 -27.21
CA ALA A 62 -6.98 -13.40 -27.01
C ALA A 62 -6.67 -14.90 -26.90
N ARG A 63 -5.64 -15.35 -27.61
CA ARG A 63 -5.14 -16.71 -27.53
C ARG A 63 -3.76 -16.67 -26.90
N ILE A 64 -3.66 -17.30 -25.74
CA ILE A 64 -2.41 -17.51 -25.02
C ILE A 64 -1.92 -18.90 -25.36
N GLU A 65 -0.77 -18.98 -26.01
CA GLU A 65 -0.11 -20.25 -26.26
C GLU A 65 1.06 -20.41 -25.30
N PHE A 66 0.98 -21.46 -24.48
CA PHE A 66 2.10 -21.94 -23.70
C PHE A 66 2.98 -22.82 -24.59
N SER A 67 3.64 -22.21 -25.55
CA SER A 67 4.70 -22.88 -26.31
C SER A 67 5.88 -23.13 -25.37
N GLU A 68 6.44 -24.34 -25.36
CA GLU A 68 7.62 -24.75 -24.58
C GLU A 68 7.39 -25.19 -23.12
N LEU A 69 6.22 -25.74 -22.79
CA LEU A 69 6.02 -26.43 -21.51
C LEU A 69 6.52 -27.87 -21.54
N SER A 70 7.34 -28.27 -20.58
CA SER A 70 7.88 -29.63 -20.49
C SER A 70 6.85 -30.68 -20.03
N GLY A 71 5.58 -30.29 -19.89
CA GLY A 71 4.46 -31.14 -19.50
C GLY A 71 4.31 -31.38 -17.99
N GLY A 72 5.28 -30.96 -17.18
CA GLY A 72 5.26 -31.08 -15.71
C GLY A 72 4.97 -29.78 -14.94
N GLU A 73 5.03 -28.64 -15.62
CA GLU A 73 4.90 -27.31 -15.00
C GLU A 73 3.45 -27.03 -14.60
N LYS A 74 3.27 -26.57 -13.36
CA LYS A 74 1.97 -26.12 -12.85
C LYS A 74 1.96 -24.61 -12.82
N PHE A 75 0.89 -24.04 -13.36
CA PHE A 75 0.68 -22.61 -13.42
C PHE A 75 -0.59 -22.26 -12.66
N SER A 76 -0.52 -21.22 -11.86
CA SER A 76 -1.72 -20.47 -11.48
C SER A 76 -1.84 -19.32 -12.45
N ILE A 77 -2.99 -19.19 -13.11
CA ILE A 77 -3.33 -18.05 -13.95
C ILE A 77 -4.29 -17.19 -13.15
N VAL A 78 -3.87 -15.98 -12.81
CA VAL A 78 -4.80 -14.95 -12.33
C VAL A 78 -5.08 -14.02 -13.50
N LEU A 79 -6.36 -13.86 -13.83
CA LEU A 79 -6.82 -12.87 -14.80
C LEU A 79 -7.50 -11.76 -14.01
N PHE A 80 -7.14 -10.52 -14.31
CA PHE A 80 -7.79 -9.35 -13.74
C PHE A 80 -7.88 -8.24 -14.77
N GLY A 81 -8.87 -7.36 -14.59
CA GLY A 81 -9.01 -6.14 -15.38
C GLY A 81 -8.07 -5.05 -14.89
N ALA A 82 -7.33 -4.41 -15.80
CA ALA A 82 -6.40 -3.31 -15.50
C ALA A 82 -6.96 -1.92 -15.88
N ASN A 83 -8.28 -1.78 -16.09
CA ASN A 83 -8.88 -0.55 -16.60
C ASN A 83 -9.82 0.10 -15.56
N SER A 84 -9.75 1.42 -15.46
CA SER A 84 -10.46 2.27 -14.50
C SER A 84 -11.91 2.63 -14.88
N GLN A 85 -12.41 2.15 -16.02
CA GLN A 85 -13.81 2.36 -16.42
C GLN A 85 -14.74 1.21 -15.99
N ALA A 86 -15.79 1.54 -15.23
CA ALA A 86 -16.77 0.58 -14.75
C ALA A 86 -17.54 -0.11 -15.90
N GLY A 87 -17.52 -1.45 -15.93
CA GLY A 87 -18.42 -2.27 -16.74
C GLY A 87 -18.08 -3.76 -16.59
N TYR A 88 -19.05 -4.66 -16.74
CA TYR A 88 -18.87 -6.12 -16.65
C TYR A 88 -18.61 -6.76 -18.03
N TYR A 89 -17.73 -7.75 -18.10
CA TYR A 89 -17.26 -8.41 -19.32
C TYR A 89 -17.17 -9.91 -19.12
N ASP A 90 -18.00 -10.65 -19.85
CA ASP A 90 -17.90 -12.10 -19.86
C ASP A 90 -16.63 -12.57 -20.60
N PHE A 91 -15.90 -13.51 -20.02
CA PHE A 91 -14.83 -14.23 -20.72
C PHE A 91 -15.05 -15.73 -20.65
N GLN A 92 -14.46 -16.45 -21.61
CA GLN A 92 -14.49 -17.91 -21.66
C GLN A 92 -13.07 -18.44 -21.81
N LEU A 93 -12.66 -19.29 -20.87
CA LEU A 93 -11.42 -20.07 -20.99
C LEU A 93 -11.72 -21.38 -21.72
N GLN A 94 -10.93 -21.68 -22.74
CA GLN A 94 -11.03 -22.92 -23.52
C GLN A 94 -9.66 -23.64 -23.50
N GLY A 95 -9.66 -24.97 -23.58
CA GLY A 95 -8.42 -25.78 -23.64
C GLY A 95 -7.81 -26.18 -22.29
N LEU A 96 -8.51 -25.95 -21.16
CA LEU A 96 -8.14 -26.53 -19.86
C LEU A 96 -8.51 -28.03 -19.83
N ASN A 97 -7.65 -28.87 -19.27
CA ASN A 97 -8.01 -30.27 -19.02
C ASN A 97 -9.08 -30.34 -17.92
N ASP A 98 -9.94 -31.37 -17.91
CA ASP A 98 -11.07 -31.46 -16.97
C ASP A 98 -10.65 -31.47 -15.48
N ALA A 99 -9.38 -31.81 -15.18
CA ALA A 99 -8.81 -31.73 -13.84
C ALA A 99 -8.40 -30.30 -13.42
N ALA A 100 -8.24 -29.39 -14.39
CA ALA A 100 -8.05 -27.96 -14.22
C ALA A 100 -9.33 -27.16 -14.52
N GLN A 101 -10.52 -27.79 -14.51
CA GLN A 101 -11.78 -27.05 -14.32
C GLN A 101 -11.52 -26.05 -13.22
N ALA A 102 -11.54 -24.78 -13.58
CA ALA A 102 -11.00 -23.70 -12.78
C ALA A 102 -11.47 -23.89 -11.33
N LYS A 103 -10.56 -24.39 -10.49
CA LYS A 103 -10.73 -24.31 -9.06
C LYS A 103 -10.44 -22.86 -8.76
N PHE A 104 -11.44 -22.02 -9.04
CA PHE A 104 -11.52 -20.69 -8.46
C PHE A 104 -11.23 -20.90 -6.98
N LEU A 105 -10.32 -20.08 -6.43
CA LEU A 105 -10.04 -20.09 -5.00
C LEU A 105 -11.39 -19.93 -4.32
N GLN A 106 -11.92 -21.02 -3.78
CA GLN A 106 -13.14 -20.96 -3.01
C GLN A 106 -12.73 -20.42 -1.66
N ALA A 107 -13.49 -19.42 -1.21
CA ALA A 107 -13.32 -18.86 0.12
C ALA A 107 -13.21 -20.00 1.16
N PRO A 108 -12.35 -19.87 2.19
CA PRO A 108 -12.25 -20.87 3.24
C PRO A 108 -13.64 -21.21 3.79
N ALA A 109 -13.94 -22.50 3.95
CA ALA A 109 -15.20 -22.91 4.55
C ALA A 109 -15.28 -22.40 6.00
N GLY A 110 -16.36 -21.70 6.35
CA GLY A 110 -16.61 -21.21 7.72
C GLY A 110 -16.50 -19.70 7.92
N LEU A 111 -16.58 -18.91 6.85
CA LEU A 111 -16.64 -17.45 6.96
C LEU A 111 -17.97 -16.98 7.59
N PRO A 112 -17.92 -16.04 8.56
CA PRO A 112 -19.12 -15.57 9.26
C PRO A 112 -19.92 -14.48 8.53
N LEU A 113 -19.65 -14.22 7.24
CA LEU A 113 -20.31 -13.15 6.46
C LEU A 113 -21.07 -13.74 5.25
N GLU A 114 -22.26 -13.23 4.96
CA GLU A 114 -23.02 -13.63 3.76
C GLU A 114 -22.43 -12.98 2.50
N ALA A 115 -22.49 -13.67 1.34
CA ALA A 115 -21.82 -13.26 0.11
C ALA A 115 -22.14 -11.81 -0.35
N THR A 116 -23.35 -11.32 -0.09
CA THR A 116 -23.76 -9.95 -0.41
C THR A 116 -23.15 -8.89 0.50
N GLU A 117 -22.88 -9.21 1.77
CA GLU A 117 -22.19 -8.29 2.69
C GLU A 117 -20.70 -8.17 2.29
N ILE A 118 -20.13 -9.24 1.74
CA ILE A 118 -18.73 -9.29 1.31
C ILE A 118 -18.50 -8.49 0.03
N GLU A 119 -19.42 -8.51 -0.94
CA GLU A 119 -19.32 -7.68 -2.15
C GLU A 119 -19.36 -6.18 -1.82
N GLU A 120 -20.23 -5.78 -0.88
CA GLU A 120 -20.36 -4.37 -0.46
C GLU A 120 -19.12 -3.90 0.35
N GLU A 121 -18.56 -4.74 1.23
CA GLU A 121 -17.32 -4.46 1.96
C GLU A 121 -16.05 -4.51 1.09
N ALA A 122 -15.99 -5.38 0.07
CA ALA A 122 -14.84 -5.49 -0.81
C ALA A 122 -14.67 -4.26 -1.74
N GLU A 123 -15.78 -3.63 -2.12
CA GLU A 123 -15.81 -2.39 -2.90
C GLU A 123 -15.80 -1.12 -2.04
N ALA A 124 -16.10 -1.22 -0.75
CA ALA A 124 -16.14 -0.06 0.14
C ALA A 124 -14.74 0.55 0.35
N ASP A 125 -14.64 1.86 0.08
CA ASP A 125 -13.54 2.66 0.60
C ASP A 125 -13.91 3.17 1.99
N ASP A 126 -13.22 2.66 3.01
CA ASP A 126 -13.26 3.27 4.33
C ASP A 126 -12.51 4.62 4.36
N ALA A 127 -12.64 5.38 5.45
CA ALA A 127 -12.02 6.69 5.54
C ALA A 127 -10.48 6.64 5.38
N THR A 128 -9.83 5.58 5.89
CA THR A 128 -8.38 5.34 5.66
C THR A 128 -8.10 5.15 4.17
N SER A 129 -8.79 4.24 3.49
CA SER A 129 -8.59 3.96 2.05
C SER A 129 -8.88 5.18 1.20
N LEU A 130 -9.91 5.97 1.53
CA LEU A 130 -10.20 7.24 0.88
C LEU A 130 -9.07 8.25 1.05
N LEU A 131 -8.57 8.44 2.27
CA LEU A 131 -7.44 9.34 2.53
C LEU A 131 -6.22 8.89 1.74
N HIS A 132 -5.86 7.61 1.80
CA HIS A 132 -4.69 7.07 1.13
C HIS A 132 -4.79 7.23 -0.39
N LYS A 133 -5.97 7.00 -0.97
CA LYS A 133 -6.23 7.29 -2.40
C LYS A 133 -5.94 8.74 -2.73
N ARG A 134 -6.33 9.65 -1.85
CA ARG A 134 -6.14 11.09 -2.05
C ARG A 134 -4.66 11.49 -1.90
N LEU A 135 -3.97 10.94 -0.90
CA LEU A 135 -2.53 11.10 -0.72
C LEU A 135 -1.75 10.68 -1.98
N ARG A 136 -1.96 9.46 -2.49
CA ARG A 136 -1.28 8.97 -3.71
C ARG A 136 -1.57 9.84 -4.93
N ASN A 137 -2.81 10.32 -5.07
CA ASN A 137 -3.18 11.23 -6.15
C ASN A 137 -2.47 12.59 -6.02
N TRP A 138 -2.36 13.16 -4.82
CA TRP A 138 -1.67 14.43 -4.61
C TRP A 138 -0.17 14.33 -4.89
N GLU A 139 0.46 13.23 -4.48
CA GLU A 139 1.88 12.99 -4.71
C GLU A 139 2.26 12.93 -6.19
N SER A 140 1.35 12.47 -7.05
CA SER A 140 1.56 12.48 -8.50
C SER A 140 1.80 13.89 -9.07
N GLY A 141 1.32 14.93 -8.38
CA GLY A 141 1.50 16.34 -8.74
C GLY A 141 2.70 17.03 -8.09
N LEU A 142 3.46 16.33 -7.24
CA LEU A 142 4.57 16.93 -6.49
C LEU A 142 5.91 16.91 -7.23
N GLY A 143 6.05 16.12 -8.30
CA GLY A 143 7.30 15.99 -9.06
C GLY A 143 7.76 17.26 -9.77
N ASP A 144 6.86 18.20 -10.04
CA ASP A 144 7.20 19.49 -10.67
C ASP A 144 7.63 20.57 -9.65
N LEU A 145 7.57 20.26 -8.35
CA LEU A 145 7.90 21.18 -7.28
C LEU A 145 9.32 20.88 -6.74
N GLU A 146 9.99 21.92 -6.30
CA GLU A 146 11.26 21.78 -5.57
C GLU A 146 10.98 21.43 -4.10
N PRO A 147 11.57 20.34 -3.57
CA PRO A 147 11.49 20.00 -2.15
C PRO A 147 12.03 21.12 -1.26
N TYR A 148 11.63 21.10 0.00
CA TYR A 148 12.16 22.02 0.99
C TYR A 148 13.66 21.79 1.19
N SER A 149 14.41 22.89 1.31
CA SER A 149 15.80 22.89 1.73
C SER A 149 16.06 24.16 2.55
N PRO A 150 16.64 24.05 3.77
CA PRO A 150 16.95 25.21 4.61
C PRO A 150 17.83 26.25 3.91
N GLU A 151 18.82 25.80 3.11
CA GLU A 151 19.71 26.67 2.35
C GLU A 151 18.94 27.49 1.29
N SER A 152 18.06 26.82 0.53
CA SER A 152 17.27 27.46 -0.53
C SER A 152 16.28 28.52 -0.01
N GLU A 153 15.70 28.31 1.18
CA GLU A 153 14.80 29.28 1.79
C GLU A 153 15.57 30.46 2.42
N TYR A 154 16.79 30.23 2.92
CA TYR A 154 17.68 31.29 3.39
C TYR A 154 18.07 32.26 2.26
N ASP A 155 18.44 31.74 1.09
CA ASP A 155 18.86 32.53 -0.08
C ASP A 155 17.72 33.36 -0.69
N ARG A 156 16.46 32.93 -0.53
CA ARG A 156 15.27 33.68 -0.97
C ARG A 156 14.95 34.92 -0.11
N GLY A 157 15.86 35.32 0.78
CA GLY A 157 15.72 36.51 1.62
C GLY A 157 14.64 36.38 2.69
N LYS A 158 14.05 35.20 2.85
CA LYS A 158 13.29 34.83 4.04
C LYS A 158 14.32 34.45 5.09
N ALA A 159 14.78 35.44 5.84
CA ALA A 159 15.58 35.20 7.04
C ALA A 159 14.73 34.50 8.10
N PHE A 160 14.51 33.21 7.92
CA PHE A 160 13.96 32.28 8.89
C PHE A 160 14.60 30.94 8.56
N ALA A 161 15.52 30.48 9.40
CA ALA A 161 15.50 29.06 9.73
C ALA A 161 14.01 28.74 9.95
N ALA A 162 13.44 27.75 9.25
CA ALA A 162 12.06 27.32 9.50
C ALA A 162 11.97 26.97 10.98
N THR A 163 11.63 27.96 11.80
CA THR A 163 11.75 27.85 13.24
C THR A 163 10.48 27.13 13.58
N ARG A 164 10.57 25.80 13.66
CA ARG A 164 9.52 24.92 14.18
C ARG A 164 8.87 25.68 15.33
N THR A 165 7.63 26.12 15.12
CA THR A 165 7.04 27.10 16.02
C THR A 165 6.86 26.41 17.36
N SER A 166 7.56 26.87 18.39
CA SER A 166 7.47 26.22 19.69
C SER A 166 6.07 26.35 20.27
N CYS A 167 5.60 25.29 20.91
CA CYS A 167 4.43 25.37 21.76
C CYS A 167 4.61 26.37 22.90
N ALA A 168 3.50 26.79 23.51
CA ALA A 168 3.55 27.62 24.72
C ALA A 168 4.43 26.97 25.80
N GLY A 169 5.36 27.75 26.36
CA GLY A 169 6.29 27.27 27.37
C GLY A 169 7.44 26.40 26.84
N GLY A 170 7.62 26.30 25.51
CA GLY A 170 8.80 25.65 24.89
C GLY A 170 8.84 24.12 25.03
N ARG A 171 7.74 23.49 25.44
CA ARG A 171 7.67 22.04 25.71
C ARG A 171 7.48 21.16 24.47
N GLY A 172 7.35 21.76 23.30
CA GLY A 172 7.01 21.04 22.06
C GLY A 172 7.05 21.95 20.85
N ILE A 173 6.61 21.43 19.72
CA ILE A 173 6.50 22.15 18.45
C ILE A 173 5.09 22.03 17.87
N HIS A 174 4.72 22.97 17.01
CA HIS A 174 3.47 22.88 16.30
C HIS A 174 3.59 22.02 15.04
N PHE A 175 2.60 21.16 14.85
CA PHE A 175 2.39 20.37 13.64
C PHE A 175 1.13 20.84 12.92
N ARG A 176 1.14 20.80 11.60
CA ARG A 176 -0.04 20.95 10.75
C ARG A 176 -0.53 19.56 10.40
N VAL A 177 -1.71 19.19 10.90
CA VAL A 177 -2.34 17.88 10.66
C VAL A 177 -3.48 18.09 9.68
N LEU A 178 -3.62 17.22 8.68
CA LEU A 178 -4.72 17.30 7.72
C LEU A 178 -6.06 17.23 8.46
N SER A 179 -6.99 18.09 8.04
CA SER A 179 -8.34 18.21 8.63
C SER A 179 -9.46 17.87 7.65
N SER A 180 -9.10 17.49 6.42
CA SER A 180 -10.01 17.06 5.35
C SER A 180 -9.45 15.83 4.64
N LEU A 181 -10.31 14.85 4.36
CA LEU A 181 -9.94 13.69 3.54
C LEU A 181 -9.74 14.05 2.06
N SER A 182 -10.17 15.24 1.63
CA SER A 182 -10.26 15.61 0.20
C SER A 182 -9.56 16.90 -0.17
N ASP A 183 -9.06 17.64 0.82
CA ASP A 183 -8.38 18.92 0.64
C ASP A 183 -7.05 18.91 1.41
N ASN A 184 -5.94 18.91 0.67
CA ASN A 184 -4.58 18.90 1.22
C ASN A 184 -4.10 20.28 1.68
N GLU A 185 -4.88 21.33 1.47
CA GLU A 185 -4.63 22.66 2.02
C GLU A 185 -5.36 22.88 3.36
N ALA A 186 -6.34 22.04 3.69
CA ALA A 186 -7.08 22.11 4.94
C ALA A 186 -6.35 21.38 6.07
N TYR A 187 -5.77 22.14 6.99
CA TYR A 187 -5.08 21.61 8.17
C TYR A 187 -5.54 22.27 9.48
N GLU A 188 -5.41 21.53 10.57
CA GLU A 188 -5.43 22.07 11.92
C GLU A 188 -4.01 22.11 12.50
N THR A 189 -3.74 23.09 13.36
CA THR A 189 -2.44 23.22 14.03
C THR A 189 -2.54 22.64 15.43
N VAL A 190 -1.70 21.66 15.74
CA VAL A 190 -1.65 20.98 17.05
C VAL A 190 -0.29 21.18 17.71
N CYS A 191 -0.26 21.20 19.05
CA CYS A 191 0.97 21.21 19.81
C CYS A 191 1.42 19.77 20.10
N GLY A 192 2.51 19.33 19.49
CA GLY A 192 3.17 18.06 19.79
C GLY A 192 4.26 18.25 20.85
N VAL A 193 4.11 17.60 22.00
CA VAL A 193 5.09 17.59 23.09
C VAL A 193 6.05 16.43 22.88
N GLU A 194 7.36 16.69 22.85
CA GLU A 194 8.39 15.66 22.69
C GLU A 194 8.34 14.72 23.90
N VAL A 195 8.14 13.42 23.64
CA VAL A 195 8.15 12.36 24.68
C VAL A 195 9.38 11.49 24.61
N ARG A 196 10.02 11.40 23.42
CA ARG A 196 11.23 10.61 23.21
C ARG A 196 11.98 11.08 21.97
N ARG A 197 13.31 10.97 22.01
CA ARG A 197 14.22 11.24 20.89
C ARG A 197 15.28 10.15 20.81
N SER A 198 15.53 9.65 19.61
CA SER A 198 16.62 8.74 19.29
C SER A 198 17.53 9.39 18.23
N GLY A 199 18.50 8.63 17.71
CA GLY A 199 19.26 9.03 16.52
C GLY A 199 18.52 8.79 15.21
N GLN A 200 17.30 8.25 15.24
CA GLN A 200 16.51 7.90 14.06
C GLN A 200 15.24 8.77 13.96
N ALA A 201 14.57 9.01 15.08
CA ALA A 201 13.28 9.68 15.12
C ALA A 201 13.06 10.50 16.40
N VAL A 202 12.10 11.43 16.33
CA VAL A 202 11.57 12.17 17.47
C VAL A 202 10.07 11.90 17.59
N TYR A 203 9.64 11.46 18.76
CA TYR A 203 8.26 11.10 19.05
C TYR A 203 7.58 12.21 19.82
N TYR A 204 6.44 12.64 19.31
CA TYR A 204 5.60 13.67 19.88
C TYR A 204 4.22 13.12 20.19
N VAL A 205 3.67 13.57 21.30
CA VAL A 205 2.26 13.34 21.64
C VAL A 205 1.56 14.69 21.68
N ASP A 206 0.40 14.77 21.04
CA ASP A 206 -0.47 15.93 21.14
C ASP A 206 -0.75 16.26 22.61
N GLU A 207 -0.54 17.52 22.98
CA GLU A 207 -0.74 18.01 24.35
C GLU A 207 -2.12 17.63 24.92
N ALA A 208 -3.15 17.54 24.07
CA ALA A 208 -4.51 17.18 24.47
C ALA A 208 -4.64 15.78 25.08
N VAL A 209 -3.72 14.86 24.78
CA VAL A 209 -3.73 13.46 25.25
C VAL A 209 -2.42 13.02 25.89
N LEU A 210 -1.49 13.95 26.13
CA LEU A 210 -0.14 13.68 26.62
C LEU A 210 -0.13 12.78 27.87
N ASN A 211 -0.91 13.15 28.90
CA ASN A 211 -0.92 12.40 30.15
C ASN A 211 -1.52 10.99 29.98
N ASP A 212 -2.60 10.88 29.20
CA ASP A 212 -3.33 9.63 29.01
C ASP A 212 -2.52 8.64 28.17
N LEU A 213 -1.90 9.10 27.08
CA LEU A 213 -1.14 8.23 26.20
C LEU A 213 0.20 7.80 26.83
N ASN A 214 0.89 8.74 27.49
CA ASN A 214 2.20 8.47 28.10
C ASN A 214 2.12 7.57 29.35
N ALA A 215 0.96 7.49 30.01
CA ALA A 215 0.74 6.55 31.11
C ALA A 215 0.53 5.09 30.64
N GLY A 216 0.39 4.85 29.32
CA GLY A 216 0.21 3.52 28.74
C GLY A 216 1.50 2.88 28.19
N ASN A 217 1.34 1.93 27.26
CA ASN A 217 2.44 1.16 26.67
C ASN A 217 3.24 1.92 25.58
N LEU A 218 3.13 3.25 25.49
CA LEU A 218 3.74 4.04 24.42
C LEU A 218 5.26 3.82 24.32
N GLY A 219 5.95 3.71 25.46
CA GLY A 219 7.39 3.42 25.46
C GLY A 219 7.74 2.10 24.77
N SER A 220 6.98 1.04 25.02
CA SER A 220 7.19 -0.27 24.39
C SER A 220 6.86 -0.27 22.90
N ILE A 221 5.83 0.49 22.50
CA ILE A 221 5.48 0.66 21.08
C ILE A 221 6.64 1.36 20.34
N ILE A 222 7.18 2.42 20.93
CA ILE A 222 8.32 3.14 20.35
C ILE A 222 9.56 2.24 20.29
N ASP A 223 9.89 1.52 21.36
CA ASP A 223 11.05 0.61 21.39
C ASP A 223 10.95 -0.48 20.31
N GLU A 224 9.74 -1.01 20.07
CA GLU A 224 9.51 -1.99 19.01
C GLU A 224 9.70 -1.37 17.62
N PHE A 225 9.11 -0.21 17.34
CA PHE A 225 9.25 0.43 16.05
C PHE A 225 10.70 0.86 15.75
N GLU A 226 11.40 1.44 16.73
CA GLU A 226 12.83 1.78 16.59
C GLU A 226 13.71 0.60 16.20
N ALA A 227 13.37 -0.61 16.66
CA ALA A 227 14.09 -1.84 16.31
C ALA A 227 13.84 -2.29 14.86
N LYS A 228 12.71 -1.89 14.26
CA LYS A 228 12.29 -2.23 12.89
C LYS A 228 12.88 -1.28 11.84
N ILE A 229 13.08 -0.01 12.18
CA ILE A 229 13.61 1.04 11.27
C ILE A 229 14.87 0.58 10.49
N PRO A 230 15.92 -0.01 11.11
CA PRO A 230 17.10 -0.44 10.35
C PRO A 230 16.82 -1.56 9.35
N HIS A 231 15.86 -2.43 9.64
CA HIS A 231 15.48 -3.52 8.76
C HIS A 231 14.74 -2.98 7.53
N GLU A 232 13.73 -2.12 7.72
CA GLU A 232 13.04 -1.44 6.62
C GLU A 232 13.99 -0.62 5.73
N ARG A 233 14.92 0.13 6.33
CA ARG A 233 15.93 0.86 5.56
C ARG A 233 16.83 -0.05 4.73
N ASN A 234 17.15 -1.24 5.24
CA ASN A 234 17.92 -2.23 4.49
C ASN A 234 17.12 -2.85 3.34
N LEU A 235 15.81 -3.06 3.52
CA LEU A 235 14.91 -3.58 2.49
C LEU A 235 14.64 -2.58 1.38
N PHE A 236 14.44 -1.30 1.71
CA PHE A 236 13.84 -0.35 0.78
C PHE A 236 14.76 0.84 0.45
N GLY A 237 15.72 1.15 1.31
CA GLY A 237 16.52 2.38 1.26
C GLY A 237 16.11 3.35 2.36
N ASN A 238 16.69 4.54 2.33
CA ASN A 238 16.39 5.55 3.35
C ASN A 238 15.25 6.46 2.92
N GLU A 239 14.57 7.02 3.90
CA GLU A 239 13.78 8.24 3.83
C GLU A 239 14.65 9.47 3.52
N SER A 240 14.00 10.62 3.29
CA SER A 240 14.68 11.91 3.13
C SER A 240 15.04 12.54 4.48
N ASP A 241 15.78 13.65 4.44
CA ASP A 241 16.03 14.54 5.59
C ASP A 241 16.00 15.99 5.10
N VAL A 242 14.83 16.45 4.65
CA VAL A 242 14.69 17.74 3.95
C VAL A 242 15.01 18.94 4.82
N ASP A 243 14.90 18.81 6.15
CA ASP A 243 15.24 19.87 7.10
C ASP A 243 16.58 19.66 7.81
N GLU A 244 17.39 18.73 7.32
CA GLU A 244 18.79 18.50 7.70
C GLU A 244 19.00 18.28 9.20
N ASN A 245 18.03 17.62 9.84
CA ASN A 245 18.02 17.43 11.27
C ASN A 245 18.48 16.00 11.67
N GLY A 246 18.56 15.09 10.71
CA GLY A 246 19.00 13.70 10.87
C GLY A 246 17.96 12.76 11.48
N THR A 247 16.73 13.21 11.69
CA THR A 247 15.63 12.44 12.28
C THR A 247 14.29 12.79 11.64
N PHE A 248 13.41 11.81 11.49
CA PHE A 248 12.01 12.07 11.16
C PHE A 248 11.16 12.23 12.43
N SER A 249 10.00 12.86 12.30
CA SER A 249 9.05 13.07 13.40
C SER A 249 7.92 12.03 13.38
N VAL A 250 7.47 11.58 14.55
CA VAL A 250 6.25 10.78 14.71
C VAL A 250 5.31 11.51 15.65
N LEU A 251 4.09 11.83 15.19
CA LEU A 251 3.08 12.53 15.97
C LEU A 251 1.87 11.63 16.24
N PHE A 252 1.62 11.37 17.53
CA PHE A 252 0.37 10.75 18.00
C PHE A 252 -0.64 11.84 18.35
N SER A 253 -1.74 11.96 17.61
CA SER A 253 -2.71 13.04 17.83
C SER A 253 -4.18 12.62 17.61
N PRO A 254 -5.11 13.10 18.47
CA PRO A 254 -6.55 12.98 18.23
C PRO A 254 -7.03 13.79 17.00
N ALA A 255 -6.19 14.64 16.40
CA ALA A 255 -6.48 15.26 15.11
C ALA A 255 -6.65 14.20 14.00
N VAL A 256 -5.82 13.15 14.03
CA VAL A 256 -5.95 12.02 13.09
C VAL A 256 -7.25 11.27 13.32
N ASN A 257 -7.68 11.07 14.58
CA ASN A 257 -8.98 10.48 14.88
C ASN A 257 -10.12 11.31 14.26
N ARG A 258 -10.09 12.64 14.41
CA ARG A 258 -11.10 13.57 13.85
C ARG A 258 -11.11 13.57 12.34
N LEU A 259 -9.96 13.41 11.68
CA LEU A 259 -9.87 13.33 10.22
C LEU A 259 -10.81 12.26 9.65
N GLY A 260 -10.85 11.08 10.28
CA GLY A 260 -11.79 10.01 9.90
C GLY A 260 -13.27 10.38 10.04
N SER A 261 -13.61 11.22 11.03
CA SER A 261 -15.01 11.63 11.27
C SER A 261 -15.61 12.44 10.11
N SER A 262 -14.77 13.13 9.33
CA SER A 262 -15.20 13.92 8.18
C SER A 262 -15.72 13.08 7.00
N GLY A 263 -15.40 11.78 6.98
CA GLY A 263 -15.84 10.81 5.95
C GLY A 263 -16.69 9.65 6.47
N GLY A 264 -17.09 9.66 7.75
CA GLY A 264 -17.90 8.58 8.33
C GLY A 264 -17.12 7.30 8.65
N GLY A 265 -15.81 7.39 8.90
CA GLY A 265 -14.97 6.24 9.21
C GLY A 265 -13.84 6.58 10.17
N PHE A 266 -12.79 5.78 10.16
CA PHE A 266 -11.62 5.93 11.01
C PHE A 266 -10.35 6.04 10.15
N VAL A 267 -9.36 6.81 10.59
CA VAL A 267 -8.03 6.89 9.97
C VAL A 267 -7.02 6.41 10.99
N THR A 268 -6.24 5.40 10.63
CA THR A 268 -5.24 4.75 11.49
C THR A 268 -3.95 5.58 11.60
N GLY A 269 -3.48 6.11 10.49
CA GLY A 269 -2.29 6.91 10.36
C GLY A 269 -2.12 7.37 8.91
N TYR A 270 -1.10 8.19 8.66
CA TYR A 270 -0.66 8.51 7.31
C TYR A 270 0.74 9.15 7.31
N PHE A 271 1.47 8.96 6.21
CA PHE A 271 2.52 9.85 5.73
C PHE A 271 1.97 10.81 4.66
N PHE A 272 2.34 12.09 4.72
CA PHE A 272 1.98 13.09 3.72
C PHE A 272 3.21 13.68 3.03
N GLY A 273 3.49 13.25 1.80
CA GLY A 273 4.65 13.74 1.02
C GLY A 273 4.68 15.26 0.80
N GLY A 274 3.53 15.94 0.87
CA GLY A 274 3.46 17.40 0.80
C GLY A 274 4.16 18.12 1.96
N ASP A 275 4.40 17.44 3.09
CA ASP A 275 5.19 17.99 4.20
C ASP A 275 6.67 18.16 3.86
N LEU A 276 7.16 17.58 2.77
CA LEU A 276 8.53 17.69 2.33
C LEU A 276 8.80 18.92 1.45
N TYR A 277 7.79 19.79 1.26
CA TYR A 277 7.86 20.95 0.36
C TYR A 277 7.72 22.29 1.12
N PRO A 278 8.21 23.41 0.57
CA PRO A 278 8.07 24.71 1.24
C PRO A 278 6.61 25.14 1.39
N ARG A 279 6.29 25.86 2.47
CA ARG A 279 4.92 26.39 2.70
C ARG A 279 4.42 27.37 1.65
N SER A 280 5.32 27.94 0.86
CA SER A 280 4.96 28.77 -0.28
C SER A 280 4.36 27.96 -1.44
N SER A 281 4.67 26.67 -1.52
CA SER A 281 4.14 25.74 -2.51
C SER A 281 2.97 24.96 -1.92
N ILE A 282 3.12 24.48 -0.69
CA ILE A 282 2.10 23.68 0.03
C ILE A 282 1.82 24.34 1.39
N PRO A 283 0.77 25.19 1.53
CA PRO A 283 0.52 25.94 2.77
C PRO A 283 0.44 25.09 4.05
N GLY A 284 -0.06 23.86 3.91
CA GLY A 284 -0.20 22.87 4.99
C GLY A 284 1.10 22.18 5.41
N SER A 285 2.21 22.39 4.69
CA SER A 285 3.45 21.66 4.91
C SER A 285 4.08 21.88 6.30
N ASN A 286 4.59 20.79 6.86
CA ASN A 286 5.45 20.78 8.04
C ASN A 286 6.93 21.06 7.74
N GLU A 287 7.33 21.06 6.47
CA GLU A 287 8.72 21.25 5.98
C GLU A 287 9.69 20.25 6.64
N GLN A 288 9.27 19.00 6.85
CA GLN A 288 10.03 17.92 7.48
C GLN A 288 9.34 16.56 7.23
N GLU A 289 10.04 15.47 7.49
CA GLU A 289 9.48 14.12 7.51
C GLU A 289 8.58 13.92 8.74
N VAL A 290 7.28 13.63 8.54
CA VAL A 290 6.33 13.37 9.63
C VAL A 290 5.47 12.13 9.36
N LEU A 291 5.39 11.24 10.35
CA LEU A 291 4.36 10.20 10.45
C LEU A 291 3.26 10.66 11.40
N PHE A 292 2.00 10.62 10.98
CA PHE A 292 0.84 10.98 11.79
C PHE A 292 0.07 9.73 12.18
N LEU A 293 -0.19 9.56 13.47
CA LEU A 293 -0.86 8.37 14.00
C LEU A 293 -2.06 8.77 14.85
N CYS A 294 -3.13 8.00 14.72
CA CYS A 294 -4.28 8.06 15.63
C CYS A 294 -3.88 7.67 17.06
N VAL A 295 -4.75 8.01 18.01
CA VAL A 295 -4.60 7.70 19.44
C VAL A 295 -5.81 6.90 19.94
N PRO A 296 -5.67 6.11 21.02
CA PRO A 296 -6.82 5.44 21.61
C PRO A 296 -7.85 6.46 22.08
N ASP A 297 -9.12 6.16 21.82
CA ASP A 297 -10.27 6.97 22.20
C ASP A 297 -11.37 6.11 22.82
N PRO A 298 -11.17 5.56 24.04
CA PRO A 298 -12.13 4.65 24.65
C PRO A 298 -13.48 5.32 24.96
N GLY A 299 -13.54 6.64 24.96
CA GLY A 299 -14.76 7.41 25.18
C GLY A 299 -15.49 7.83 23.90
N GLY A 300 -14.91 7.60 22.71
CA GLY A 300 -15.46 8.10 21.44
C GLY A 300 -15.57 9.64 21.42
N ARG A 301 -14.62 10.33 22.03
CA ARG A 301 -14.63 11.79 22.18
C ARG A 301 -14.30 12.52 20.87
N TRP A 302 -13.42 11.93 20.07
CA TRP A 302 -12.88 12.55 18.86
C TRP A 302 -13.39 11.88 17.60
N ASN A 303 -13.79 10.60 17.66
CA ASN A 303 -14.47 9.88 16.59
C ASN A 303 -15.03 8.52 17.08
N VAL A 304 -14.92 7.46 16.28
CA VAL A 304 -15.26 6.08 16.64
C VAL A 304 -14.57 5.67 17.94
N GLN A 305 -15.29 4.90 18.76
CA GLN A 305 -14.75 4.39 20.01
C GLN A 305 -13.60 3.42 19.71
N LEU A 306 -12.40 3.77 20.18
CA LEU A 306 -11.20 2.98 19.97
C LEU A 306 -10.59 2.62 21.31
N THR A 307 -10.72 1.36 21.71
CA THR A 307 -10.15 0.90 22.98
C THR A 307 -8.62 0.92 22.90
N ARG A 308 -7.99 1.13 24.06
CA ARG A 308 -6.53 1.12 24.16
C ARG A 308 -5.93 -0.22 23.73
N ASP A 309 -6.56 -1.32 24.15
CA ASP A 309 -6.08 -2.66 23.85
C ASP A 309 -6.14 -2.96 22.36
N PHE A 310 -7.22 -2.56 21.68
CA PHE A 310 -7.33 -2.73 20.23
C PHE A 310 -6.32 -1.86 19.48
N TRP A 311 -6.16 -0.59 19.89
CA TRP A 311 -5.18 0.32 19.31
C TRP A 311 -3.74 -0.21 19.43
N ASP A 312 -3.36 -0.72 20.62
CA ASP A 312 -2.02 -1.27 20.86
C ASP A 312 -1.76 -2.54 20.04
N SER A 313 -2.72 -3.47 20.04
CA SER A 313 -2.54 -4.81 19.45
C SER A 313 -2.82 -4.93 17.95
N ASN A 314 -3.60 -4.02 17.35
CA ASN A 314 -4.04 -4.15 15.95
C ASN A 314 -3.73 -2.92 15.08
N ILE A 315 -3.38 -1.77 15.67
CA ILE A 315 -3.20 -0.53 14.90
C ILE A 315 -1.75 -0.09 14.98
N VAL A 316 -1.32 0.46 16.12
CA VAL A 316 -0.11 1.29 16.16
C VAL A 316 1.17 0.53 15.80
N ARG A 317 1.28 -0.75 16.16
CA ARG A 317 2.48 -1.57 15.91
C ARG A 317 2.65 -1.99 14.45
N SER A 318 1.56 -2.08 13.70
CA SER A 318 1.56 -2.40 12.26
C SER A 318 1.57 -1.13 11.42
N VAL A 319 0.86 -0.08 11.85
CA VAL A 319 0.75 1.17 11.08
C VAL A 319 2.06 1.96 11.09
N LEU A 320 2.85 1.93 12.16
CA LEU A 320 4.15 2.61 12.17
C LEU A 320 5.10 2.16 11.04
N PRO A 321 5.41 0.85 10.89
CA PRO A 321 6.22 0.38 9.76
C PRO A 321 5.52 0.59 8.41
N HIS A 322 4.19 0.46 8.34
CA HIS A 322 3.41 0.75 7.13
C HIS A 322 3.65 2.18 6.61
N GLU A 323 3.48 3.18 7.49
CA GLU A 323 3.64 4.59 7.09
C GLU A 323 5.11 4.97 6.86
N PHE A 324 6.04 4.29 7.54
CA PHE A 324 7.46 4.48 7.29
C PHE A 324 7.87 3.96 5.91
N GLN A 325 7.31 2.83 5.46
CA GLN A 325 7.48 2.35 4.09
C GLN A 325 7.04 3.41 3.08
N HIS A 326 5.89 4.06 3.28
CA HIS A 326 5.40 5.10 2.37
C HIS A 326 6.38 6.27 2.26
N MET A 327 6.95 6.69 3.40
CA MET A 327 7.97 7.74 3.46
C MET A 327 9.23 7.35 2.69
N ILE A 328 9.73 6.12 2.86
CA ILE A 328 10.89 5.62 2.11
C ILE A 328 10.55 5.55 0.61
N SER A 329 9.41 4.96 0.24
CA SER A 329 8.97 4.82 -1.15
C SER A 329 8.90 6.18 -1.86
N PHE A 330 8.34 7.18 -1.19
CA PHE A 330 8.27 8.54 -1.70
C PHE A 330 9.65 9.13 -1.97
N ASN A 331 10.59 9.01 -1.03
CA ASN A 331 11.96 9.49 -1.22
C ASN A 331 12.67 8.74 -2.37
N GLN A 332 12.54 7.41 -2.42
CA GLN A 332 13.23 6.60 -3.42
C GLN A 332 12.72 6.90 -4.85
N HIS A 333 11.41 6.90 -5.09
CA HIS A 333 10.90 7.10 -6.45
C HIS A 333 10.83 8.57 -6.86
N LEU A 334 10.33 9.45 -5.98
CA LEU A 334 10.13 10.84 -6.36
C LEU A 334 11.39 11.67 -6.15
N LEU A 335 11.93 11.73 -4.93
CA LEU A 335 12.96 12.72 -4.60
C LEU A 335 14.34 12.35 -5.15
N LEU A 336 14.75 11.09 -5.06
CA LEU A 336 16.06 10.64 -5.54
C LEU A 336 16.11 10.39 -7.04
N ARG A 337 15.00 9.98 -7.65
CA ARG A 337 14.96 9.54 -9.05
C ARG A 337 14.22 10.49 -9.98
N ASN A 338 13.45 11.43 -9.44
CA ASN A 338 12.67 12.42 -10.20
C ASN A 338 11.73 11.76 -11.23
N ASP A 339 11.13 10.61 -10.89
CA ASP A 339 10.36 9.77 -11.81
C ASP A 339 8.94 9.52 -11.29
N GLY A 340 8.38 10.47 -10.53
CA GLY A 340 7.05 10.37 -9.91
C GLY A 340 7.00 9.47 -8.66
N ALA A 341 5.92 9.54 -7.90
CA ALA A 341 5.66 8.62 -6.79
C ALA A 341 5.23 7.23 -7.29
N GLU A 342 5.46 6.20 -6.46
CA GLU A 342 5.06 4.80 -6.72
C GLU A 342 3.55 4.66 -7.02
N GLU A 343 3.20 3.68 -7.86
CA GLU A 343 1.81 3.34 -8.16
C GLU A 343 1.06 2.95 -6.89
N ALA A 344 -0.14 3.51 -6.69
CA ALA A 344 -0.90 3.38 -5.45
C ALA A 344 -1.10 1.91 -5.00
N TRP A 345 -1.44 1.00 -5.93
CA TRP A 345 -1.68 -0.40 -5.61
C TRP A 345 -0.40 -1.12 -5.13
N ALA A 346 0.75 -0.76 -5.73
CA ALA A 346 2.04 -1.33 -5.40
C ALA A 346 2.55 -0.78 -4.08
N ASN A 347 2.48 0.54 -3.90
CA ASN A 347 2.85 1.22 -2.67
C ASN A 347 2.12 0.61 -1.47
N GLU A 348 0.79 0.50 -1.54
CA GLU A 348 -0.02 -0.10 -0.46
C GLU A 348 0.21 -1.61 -0.29
N GLY A 349 0.44 -2.34 -1.39
CA GLY A 349 0.75 -3.77 -1.32
C GLY A 349 2.06 -4.04 -0.59
N ILE A 350 3.09 -3.22 -0.84
CA ILE A 350 4.38 -3.32 -0.17
C ILE A 350 4.26 -2.85 1.29
N SER A 351 3.49 -1.78 1.58
CA SER A 351 3.24 -1.34 2.95
C SER A 351 2.53 -2.39 3.81
N HIS A 352 1.51 -3.07 3.27
CA HIS A 352 0.89 -4.18 3.99
C HIS A 352 1.79 -5.41 4.08
N PHE A 353 2.70 -5.61 3.13
CA PHE A 353 3.67 -6.70 3.21
C PHE A 353 4.74 -6.45 4.27
N ILE A 354 5.19 -5.20 4.46
CA ILE A 354 6.16 -4.92 5.52
C ILE A 354 5.58 -5.16 6.91
N GLU A 355 4.28 -4.92 7.12
CA GLU A 355 3.60 -5.28 8.38
C GLU A 355 3.81 -6.77 8.73
N ASP A 356 3.66 -7.67 7.74
CA ASP A 356 3.85 -9.11 7.90
C ASP A 356 5.31 -9.47 8.17
N LEU A 357 6.24 -8.92 7.39
CA LEU A 357 7.67 -9.15 7.58
C LEU A 357 8.15 -8.70 8.97
N GLU A 358 7.70 -7.55 9.45
CA GLU A 358 8.02 -7.00 10.78
C GLU A 358 7.31 -7.72 11.92
N ALA A 359 6.44 -8.67 11.61
CA ALA A 359 5.78 -9.58 12.55
C ALA A 359 6.35 -11.01 12.47
N ASP A 360 7.62 -11.14 12.07
CA ASP A 360 8.32 -12.41 11.81
C ASP A 360 7.65 -13.27 10.70
N GLY A 361 6.99 -12.63 9.73
CA GLY A 361 6.26 -13.30 8.64
C GLY A 361 5.00 -14.04 9.09
N SER A 362 4.47 -13.68 10.27
CA SER A 362 3.28 -14.30 10.85
C SER A 362 2.08 -13.37 10.75
N LEU A 363 1.15 -13.74 9.87
CA LEU A 363 -0.16 -13.10 9.75
C LEU A 363 -0.98 -13.11 11.06
N ASP A 364 -0.69 -14.02 12.01
CA ASP A 364 -1.35 -14.03 13.32
C ASP A 364 -0.81 -12.93 14.26
N ARG A 365 0.37 -12.36 13.94
CA ARG A 365 1.08 -11.38 14.78
C ARG A 365 0.96 -9.95 14.27
N VAL A 366 0.47 -9.74 13.04
CA VAL A 366 0.11 -8.41 12.49
C VAL A 366 -1.24 -7.88 13.00
N GLY A 367 -1.92 -8.64 13.87
CA GLY A 367 -3.29 -8.37 14.29
C GLY A 367 -4.32 -8.93 13.32
N VAL A 368 -5.57 -8.50 13.44
CA VAL A 368 -6.68 -9.02 12.63
C VAL A 368 -6.83 -8.34 11.27
N GLU A 369 -6.18 -7.19 11.07
CA GLU A 369 -6.40 -6.29 9.95
C GLU A 369 -5.96 -6.89 8.60
N ASN A 370 -4.68 -7.24 8.42
CA ASN A 370 -4.21 -7.86 7.17
C ASN A 370 -4.85 -9.23 6.88
N PRO A 371 -5.02 -10.14 7.85
CA PRO A 371 -5.80 -11.36 7.64
C PRO A 371 -7.22 -11.08 7.11
N SER A 372 -7.89 -10.03 7.61
CA SER A 372 -9.23 -9.65 7.14
C SER A 372 -9.22 -9.12 5.70
N ARG A 373 -8.21 -8.30 5.33
CA ARG A 373 -8.03 -7.82 3.94
C ARG A 373 -7.81 -8.96 2.96
N VAL A 374 -6.92 -9.88 3.31
CA VAL A 374 -6.66 -11.12 2.53
C VAL A 374 -7.95 -11.91 2.34
N LEU A 375 -8.72 -12.05 3.41
CA LEU A 375 -9.94 -12.81 3.40
C LEU A 375 -10.99 -12.19 2.48
N LEU A 376 -11.20 -10.88 2.57
CA LEU A 376 -12.11 -10.13 1.69
C LEU A 376 -11.71 -10.29 0.21
N TYR A 377 -10.41 -10.20 -0.10
CA TYR A 377 -9.91 -10.42 -1.46
C TYR A 377 -10.19 -11.84 -1.96
N LEU A 378 -9.95 -12.86 -1.14
CA LEU A 378 -10.08 -14.26 -1.54
C LEU A 378 -11.53 -14.73 -1.68
N VAL A 379 -12.51 -13.99 -1.16
CA VAL A 379 -13.93 -14.34 -1.31
C VAL A 379 -14.43 -14.05 -2.72
N ALA A 380 -14.08 -12.90 -3.28
CA ALA A 380 -14.54 -12.45 -4.59
C ALA A 380 -13.41 -11.72 -5.33
N PRO A 381 -12.30 -12.41 -5.68
CA PRO A 381 -11.18 -11.75 -6.37
C PRO A 381 -11.61 -11.14 -7.72
N GLU A 382 -12.69 -11.63 -8.33
CA GLU A 382 -13.27 -11.09 -9.56
C GLU A 382 -13.98 -9.73 -9.40
N SER A 383 -14.37 -9.35 -8.17
CA SER A 383 -15.03 -8.06 -7.92
C SER A 383 -14.03 -6.90 -7.77
N ALA A 384 -12.73 -7.19 -7.60
CA ALA A 384 -11.70 -6.20 -7.39
C ALA A 384 -10.75 -6.10 -8.60
N ALA A 385 -10.59 -4.90 -9.16
CA ALA A 385 -9.53 -4.64 -10.14
C ALA A 385 -8.16 -4.65 -9.45
N PHE A 386 -7.22 -5.49 -9.87
CA PHE A 386 -5.99 -5.72 -9.09
C PHE A 386 -5.07 -4.48 -8.97
N THR A 387 -4.87 -3.73 -10.06
CA THR A 387 -3.96 -2.56 -10.08
C THR A 387 -4.68 -1.21 -10.10
N ALA A 388 -6.01 -1.19 -10.23
CA ALA A 388 -6.77 0.04 -10.50
C ALA A 388 -7.35 0.72 -9.24
N GLY A 389 -6.92 0.32 -8.05
CA GLY A 389 -7.38 0.90 -6.79
C GLY A 389 -6.66 0.33 -5.58
N ILE A 390 -7.12 0.76 -4.40
CA ILE A 390 -6.56 0.41 -3.09
C ILE A 390 -7.67 0.21 -2.03
N SER A 391 -8.82 -0.34 -2.43
CA SER A 391 -9.86 -0.75 -1.48
C SER A 391 -9.32 -1.78 -0.48
N ILE A 392 -10.08 -2.06 0.57
CA ILE A 392 -9.71 -3.04 1.61
C ILE A 392 -9.39 -4.40 0.98
N ALA A 393 -10.19 -4.88 0.02
CA ALA A 393 -9.92 -6.12 -0.70
C ALA A 393 -8.71 -5.99 -1.65
N GLN A 394 -8.57 -4.90 -2.41
CA GLN A 394 -7.44 -4.71 -3.31
C GLN A 394 -6.10 -4.73 -2.57
N ARG A 395 -6.04 -4.14 -1.37
CA ARG A 395 -4.89 -4.19 -0.45
C ARG A 395 -4.52 -5.62 -0.05
N GLY A 396 -5.50 -6.47 0.23
CA GLY A 396 -5.27 -7.89 0.54
C GLY A 396 -4.67 -8.65 -0.65
N GLY A 397 -5.16 -8.38 -1.87
CA GLY A 397 -4.63 -8.97 -3.09
C GLY A 397 -3.20 -8.51 -3.41
N SER A 398 -2.92 -7.21 -3.33
CA SER A 398 -1.59 -6.67 -3.59
C SER A 398 -0.58 -7.15 -2.55
N TYR A 399 -0.94 -7.19 -1.27
CA TYR A 399 -0.15 -7.82 -0.20
C TYR A 399 0.26 -9.26 -0.55
N LEU A 400 -0.70 -10.13 -0.90
CA LEU A 400 -0.43 -11.52 -1.23
C LEU A 400 0.52 -11.65 -2.42
N PHE A 401 0.41 -10.73 -3.37
CA PHE A 401 1.27 -10.72 -4.54
C PHE A 401 2.71 -10.37 -4.19
N PHE A 402 2.98 -9.30 -3.43
CA PHE A 402 4.34 -8.98 -3.01
C PHE A 402 4.95 -10.05 -2.11
N ARG A 403 4.15 -10.65 -1.22
CA ARG A 403 4.58 -11.83 -0.46
C ARG A 403 4.98 -12.98 -1.38
N TYR A 404 4.15 -13.29 -2.38
CA TYR A 404 4.46 -14.32 -3.36
C TYR A 404 5.78 -14.01 -4.07
N LEU A 405 5.96 -12.78 -4.58
CA LEU A 405 7.19 -12.38 -5.27
C LEU A 405 8.41 -12.54 -4.34
N TYR A 406 8.32 -12.08 -3.11
CA TYR A 406 9.38 -12.23 -2.11
C TYR A 406 9.76 -13.69 -1.88
N GLU A 407 8.77 -14.56 -1.62
CA GLU A 407 9.00 -15.99 -1.41
C GLU A 407 9.57 -16.67 -2.67
N GLN A 408 9.20 -16.22 -3.87
CA GLN A 408 9.83 -16.71 -5.10
C GLN A 408 11.31 -16.31 -5.20
N ALA A 409 11.65 -15.09 -4.76
CA ALA A 409 13.02 -14.60 -4.79
C ALA A 409 13.91 -15.35 -3.80
N GLU A 410 13.39 -15.68 -2.62
CA GLU A 410 14.05 -16.60 -1.66
C GLU A 410 14.37 -17.98 -2.27
N LEU A 411 13.55 -18.44 -3.21
CA LEU A 411 13.77 -19.68 -3.95
C LEU A 411 14.74 -19.53 -5.14
N GLY A 412 15.36 -18.36 -5.32
CA GLY A 412 16.29 -18.06 -6.42
C GLY A 412 15.62 -18.03 -7.79
N ARG A 413 14.33 -17.69 -7.85
CA ARG A 413 13.54 -17.75 -9.09
C ARG A 413 13.67 -16.52 -10.00
N TYR A 414 14.27 -15.44 -9.51
CA TYR A 414 14.52 -14.24 -10.31
C TYR A 414 16.00 -14.10 -10.66
N PRO A 415 16.34 -13.93 -11.95
CA PRO A 415 17.71 -13.57 -12.32
C PRO A 415 18.15 -12.21 -11.76
N ALA A 416 17.20 -11.31 -11.51
CA ALA A 416 17.44 -9.94 -11.06
C ALA A 416 17.50 -9.79 -9.52
N ALA A 417 17.26 -10.85 -8.75
CA ALA A 417 17.33 -10.80 -7.28
C ALA A 417 17.71 -12.18 -6.72
N SER A 418 18.71 -12.22 -5.84
CA SER A 418 19.21 -13.44 -5.22
C SER A 418 18.40 -13.92 -4.01
N ASN A 419 17.56 -13.05 -3.44
CA ASN A 419 16.67 -13.32 -2.31
C ASN A 419 15.53 -12.26 -2.24
N GLY A 420 14.59 -12.44 -1.31
CA GLY A 420 13.46 -11.55 -1.09
C GLY A 420 13.86 -10.11 -0.72
N PRO A 421 14.79 -9.89 0.22
CA PRO A 421 15.29 -8.56 0.54
C PRO A 421 15.86 -7.80 -0.66
N GLU A 422 16.65 -8.47 -1.51
CA GLU A 422 17.19 -7.87 -2.73
C GLU A 422 16.09 -7.54 -3.73
N LEU A 423 15.06 -8.38 -3.85
CA LEU A 423 13.90 -8.09 -4.70
C LEU A 423 13.20 -6.80 -4.25
N LEU A 424 12.85 -6.68 -2.96
CA LEU A 424 12.18 -5.49 -2.42
C LEU A 424 13.01 -4.23 -2.62
N LYS A 425 14.33 -4.35 -2.42
CA LYS A 425 15.26 -3.26 -2.68
C LYS A 425 15.24 -2.85 -4.14
N ASN A 426 15.27 -3.80 -5.05
CA ASN A 426 15.28 -3.52 -6.48
C ASN A 426 13.97 -2.91 -6.97
N LEU A 427 12.82 -3.28 -6.38
CA LEU A 427 11.53 -2.66 -6.67
C LEU A 427 11.57 -1.16 -6.33
N LEU A 428 11.91 -0.81 -5.09
CA LEU A 428 11.90 0.59 -4.64
C LEU A 428 13.08 1.41 -5.15
N GLN A 429 14.23 0.77 -5.38
CA GLN A 429 15.44 1.46 -5.81
C GLN A 429 15.62 1.52 -7.33
N SER A 430 14.52 1.40 -8.10
CA SER A 430 14.50 1.56 -9.55
C SER A 430 13.65 2.76 -10.00
N GLY A 431 13.81 3.17 -11.25
CA GLY A 431 12.87 4.13 -11.89
C GLY A 431 11.56 3.47 -12.35
N VAL A 432 11.44 2.15 -12.19
CA VAL A 432 10.20 1.42 -12.51
C VAL A 432 9.28 1.50 -11.29
N LYS A 433 7.98 1.62 -11.55
CA LYS A 433 6.90 1.68 -10.57
C LYS A 433 5.91 0.56 -10.86
N GLY A 434 5.21 0.07 -9.85
CA GLY A 434 4.33 -1.09 -9.94
C GLY A 434 5.10 -2.37 -9.63
N VAL A 435 5.44 -3.12 -10.68
CA VAL A 435 6.33 -4.31 -10.71
C VAL A 435 6.91 -4.49 -12.10
#